data_AF-A0A1C3NV18-F1
#
_entry.id   AF-A0A1C3NV18-F1
#
_cell.length_a   1.000
_cell.length_b   1.000
_cell.length_c   1.000
_cell.angle_alpha   90.00
_cell.angle_beta   90.00
_cell.angle_gamma   90.00
#
_symmetry.space_group_name_H-M   'P 1'
#
loop_
_entity.id
_entity.type
_entity.pdbx_description
1 polymer ?
#
loop_
_entity_poly.entity_id
_entity_poly.type
_entity_poly.pdbx_seq_one_letter_code
_entity_poly.pdbx_strand_id
1 'polypeptide(L)' 'MQAFTLPDFYMPYPARINPHLERSREHSAAWARQMGMLEVSKPGGGVVWDDAALARMDYALMCAYTHPAPIRTATAPPWI' A
#
# COMPACT_ATOMS: atom_id res chain seq x y z
N MET A 1 5.64 -2.15 -24.37
CA MET A 1 4.83 -1.54 -25.44
C MET A 1 3.40 -1.51 -24.96
N GLN A 2 2.73 -0.37 -25.01
CA GLN A 2 1.35 -0.25 -24.54
C GLN A 2 0.39 -0.61 -25.67
N ALA A 3 -0.55 -1.53 -25.42
CA ALA A 3 -1.41 -2.09 -26.46
C ALA A 3 -2.45 -1.11 -27.01
N PHE A 4 -2.83 -0.09 -26.21
CA PHE A 4 -3.80 0.95 -26.56
C PHE A 4 -3.62 2.17 -25.65
N THR A 5 -4.18 3.30 -26.04
CA THR A 5 -4.21 4.53 -25.23
C THR A 5 -5.37 4.46 -24.23
N LEU A 6 -5.11 4.76 -22.95
CA LEU A 6 -6.18 4.82 -21.94
C LEU A 6 -7.15 5.96 -22.28
N PRO A 7 -8.48 5.75 -22.14
CA PRO A 7 -9.47 6.80 -22.33
C PRO A 7 -9.43 7.80 -21.17
N ASP A 8 -10.02 8.96 -21.38
CA ASP A 8 -10.31 9.89 -20.29
C ASP A 8 -11.42 9.34 -19.40
N PHE A 9 -11.11 9.08 -18.14
CA PHE A 9 -12.07 8.61 -17.16
C PHE A 9 -12.83 9.78 -16.54
N TYR A 10 -14.16 9.75 -16.61
CA TYR A 10 -14.99 10.71 -15.90
C TYR A 10 -14.94 10.45 -14.39
N MET A 11 -14.46 11.43 -13.62
CA MET A 11 -14.37 11.37 -12.17
C MET A 11 -15.21 12.48 -11.52
N PRO A 12 -16.47 12.21 -11.13
CA PRO A 12 -17.35 13.23 -10.56
C PRO A 12 -16.89 13.72 -9.17
N TYR A 13 -16.08 12.93 -8.47
CA TYR A 13 -15.58 13.25 -7.14
C TYR A 13 -14.05 13.18 -7.13
N PRO A 14 -13.36 14.23 -6.62
CA PRO A 14 -11.91 14.20 -6.50
C PRO A 14 -11.49 13.22 -5.41
N ALA A 15 -10.37 12.53 -5.66
CA ALA A 15 -9.75 11.71 -4.64
C ALA A 15 -9.25 12.58 -3.48
N ARG A 16 -9.41 12.08 -2.25
CA ARG A 16 -8.80 12.65 -1.05
C ARG A 16 -7.73 11.68 -0.57
N ILE A 17 -6.74 12.19 0.16
CA ILE A 17 -5.65 11.40 0.68
C ILE A 17 -5.65 11.45 2.21
N ASN A 18 -5.46 10.29 2.84
CA ASN A 18 -5.32 10.21 4.29
C ASN A 18 -4.02 10.92 4.73
N PRO A 19 -4.07 11.83 5.73
CA PRO A 19 -2.89 12.55 6.20
C PRO A 19 -1.84 11.66 6.89
N HIS A 20 -2.15 10.40 7.21
CA HIS A 20 -1.25 9.46 7.88
C HIS A 20 -0.50 8.51 6.93
N LEU A 21 -0.46 8.81 5.62
CA LEU A 21 0.16 7.95 4.60
C LEU A 21 1.58 7.51 4.97
N GLU A 22 2.47 8.43 5.35
CA GLU A 22 3.87 8.06 5.62
C GLU A 22 3.99 7.10 6.81
N ARG A 23 3.23 7.33 7.88
CA ARG A 23 3.15 6.40 9.02
C ARG A 23 2.67 5.02 8.56
N SER A 24 1.66 4.96 7.68
CA SER A 24 1.17 3.69 7.15
C SER A 24 2.20 2.97 6.28
N ARG A 25 3.03 3.70 5.51
CA ARG A 25 4.15 3.12 4.75
C ARG A 25 5.18 2.48 5.66
N GLU A 26 5.63 3.21 6.67
CA GLU A 26 6.62 2.72 7.64
C GLU A 26 6.09 1.49 8.39
N HIS A 27 4.86 1.58 8.91
CA HIS A 27 4.25 0.50 9.68
C HIS A 27 4.04 -0.77 8.84
N SER A 28 3.44 -0.64 7.66
CA SER A 28 3.17 -1.80 6.80
C SER A 28 4.43 -2.48 6.29
N ALA A 29 5.49 -1.73 5.98
CA ALA A 29 6.78 -2.29 5.60
C ALA A 29 7.44 -3.04 6.78
N ALA A 30 7.41 -2.47 7.99
CA ALA A 30 7.93 -3.16 9.17
C ALA A 30 7.15 -4.45 9.48
N TRP A 31 5.82 -4.39 9.38
CA TRP A 31 4.95 -5.55 9.59
C TRP A 31 5.20 -6.66 8.55
N ALA A 32 5.34 -6.32 7.27
CA ALA A 32 5.63 -7.30 6.22
C ALA A 32 6.94 -8.07 6.47
N ARG A 33 7.97 -7.39 6.98
CA ARG A 33 9.23 -8.03 7.41
C ARG A 33 9.01 -8.95 8.60
N GLN A 34 8.32 -8.48 9.63
CA GLN A 34 8.03 -9.27 10.83
C GLN A 34 7.23 -10.55 10.52
N MET A 35 6.35 -10.48 9.53
CA MET A 35 5.55 -11.62 9.08
C MET A 35 6.31 -12.58 8.14
N GLY A 36 7.59 -12.29 7.82
CA GLY A 36 8.39 -13.11 6.91
C GLY A 36 7.90 -13.07 5.46
N MET A 37 7.06 -12.09 5.09
CA MET A 37 6.44 -12.02 3.75
C MET A 37 7.47 -11.76 2.64
N LEU A 38 8.61 -11.17 2.98
CA LEU A 38 9.67 -10.79 2.03
C LEU A 38 10.74 -11.86 1.83
N GLU A 39 10.62 -12.98 2.55
CA GLU A 39 11.59 -14.08 2.52
C GLU A 39 11.01 -15.34 1.86
N VAL A 40 9.71 -15.29 1.49
CA VAL A 40 9.00 -16.43 0.91
C VAL A 40 9.60 -16.77 -0.45
N SER A 41 10.17 -17.96 -0.55
CA SER A 41 10.75 -18.48 -1.79
C SER A 41 9.65 -18.85 -2.79
N LYS A 42 9.82 -18.42 -4.05
CA LYS A 42 8.92 -18.81 -5.15
C LYS A 42 9.39 -20.10 -5.82
N PRO A 43 8.49 -20.91 -6.41
CA PRO A 43 8.88 -22.01 -7.28
C PRO A 43 9.77 -21.51 -8.43
N GLY A 44 10.93 -22.15 -8.63
CA GLY A 44 11.92 -21.72 -9.63
C GLY A 44 12.99 -20.74 -9.11
N GLY A 45 13.03 -20.46 -7.81
CA GLY A 45 14.09 -19.70 -7.15
C GLY A 45 13.82 -18.20 -7.05
N GLY A 46 14.45 -17.54 -6.07
CA GLY A 46 14.18 -16.15 -5.69
C GLY A 46 13.01 -15.99 -4.72
N VAL A 47 12.71 -14.75 -4.33
CA VAL A 47 11.60 -14.43 -3.43
C VAL A 47 10.34 -14.03 -4.19
N VAL A 48 9.16 -14.21 -3.57
CA VAL A 48 7.87 -13.74 -4.08
C VAL A 48 7.87 -12.22 -4.16
N TRP A 49 8.22 -11.56 -3.06
CA TRP A 49 8.40 -10.10 -2.96
C TRP A 49 9.67 -9.79 -2.19
N ASP A 50 10.41 -8.79 -2.63
CA ASP A 50 11.45 -8.13 -1.83
C ASP A 50 10.95 -6.75 -1.37
N ASP A 51 11.75 -6.06 -0.55
CA ASP A 51 11.45 -4.71 -0.08
C ASP A 51 11.18 -3.72 -1.22
N ALA A 52 11.94 -3.82 -2.31
CA ALA A 52 11.81 -2.93 -3.45
C ALA A 52 10.49 -3.16 -4.22
N ALA A 53 10.10 -4.43 -4.37
CA ALA A 53 8.84 -4.81 -4.98
C ALA A 53 7.66 -4.34 -4.11
N LEU A 54 7.73 -4.52 -2.79
CA LEU A 54 6.71 -4.02 -1.87
C LEU A 54 6.58 -2.50 -1.95
N ALA A 55 7.71 -1.77 -1.91
CA ALA A 55 7.72 -0.31 -2.02
C ALA A 55 7.15 0.18 -3.36
N ARG A 56 7.41 -0.54 -4.46
CA ARG A 56 6.88 -0.19 -5.79
C ARG A 56 5.37 -0.41 -5.93
N MET A 57 4.80 -1.35 -5.18
CA MET A 57 3.35 -1.58 -5.16
C MET A 57 2.59 -0.54 -4.33
N ASP A 58 3.27 0.04 -3.32
CA ASP A 58 2.76 1.11 -2.44
C ASP A 58 1.32 0.88 -1.95
N TYR A 59 1.11 -0.25 -1.26
CA TYR A 59 -0.20 -0.59 -0.69
C TYR A 59 -0.70 0.45 0.32
N ALA A 60 0.20 1.16 0.99
CA ALA A 60 -0.16 2.25 1.89
C ALA A 60 -0.84 3.41 1.14
N LEU A 61 -0.35 3.77 -0.07
CA LEU A 61 -0.99 4.78 -0.92
C LEU A 61 -2.38 4.36 -1.38
N MET A 62 -2.55 3.10 -1.78
CA MET A 62 -3.88 2.55 -2.13
C MET A 62 -4.85 2.67 -0.94
N CYS A 63 -4.40 2.29 0.26
CA CYS A 63 -5.20 2.42 1.47
C CYS A 63 -5.51 3.88 1.82
N ALA A 64 -4.56 4.80 1.64
CA ALA A 64 -4.75 6.22 1.91
C ALA A 64 -5.78 6.89 0.99
N TYR A 65 -5.91 6.44 -0.25
CA TYR A 65 -6.94 6.90 -1.18
C TYR A 65 -8.32 6.28 -0.90
N THR A 66 -8.36 5.02 -0.50
CA THR A 66 -9.62 4.30 -0.22
C THR A 66 -10.20 4.62 1.16
N HIS A 67 -9.35 5.03 2.11
CA HIS A 67 -9.71 5.40 3.48
C HIS A 67 -9.21 6.82 3.82
N PRO A 68 -9.70 7.87 3.15
CA PRO A 68 -9.17 9.23 3.29
C PRO A 68 -9.56 9.91 4.60
N ALA A 69 -10.57 9.40 5.30
CA ALA A 69 -10.96 9.87 6.62
C ALA A 69 -10.27 9.01 7.69
N PRO A 70 -9.42 9.59 8.55
CA PRO A 70 -8.83 8.84 9.65
C PRO A 70 -9.91 8.44 10.65
N ILE A 71 -9.73 7.30 11.32
CA ILE A 71 -10.63 6.90 12.38
C ILE A 71 -10.54 7.93 13.52
N ARG A 72 -11.69 8.51 13.91
CA ARG A 72 -11.74 9.64 14.86
C ARG A 72 -11.72 9.22 16.33
N THR A 73 -11.59 7.93 16.64
CA THR A 73 -11.74 7.42 18.01
C THR A 73 -10.41 6.99 18.62
N ALA A 74 -10.21 7.34 19.89
CA ALA A 74 -9.07 7.04 20.75
C ALA A 74 -8.87 5.52 21.06
N THR A 75 -9.35 4.64 20.19
CA THR A 75 -9.42 3.19 20.39
C THR A 75 -8.71 2.39 19.29
N ALA A 76 -8.07 3.08 18.34
CA ALA A 76 -7.18 2.38 17.41
C ALA A 76 -6.02 1.76 18.21
N PRO A 77 -5.72 0.47 18.04
CA PRO A 77 -4.56 -0.15 18.64
C PRO A 77 -3.29 0.65 18.35
N PRO A 78 -2.29 0.67 19.25
CA PRO A 78 -1.08 1.51 19.10
C PRO A 78 -0.25 1.20 17.84
N TRP A 79 -0.53 0.07 17.19
CA TRP A 79 0.10 -0.35 15.94
C TRP A 79 -0.63 0.14 14.67
N ILE A 80 -1.83 0.73 14.76
CA ILE A 80 -2.42 1.52 13.67
C ILE A 80 -1.90 2.96 13.78
#